data_AF-A0A1Y5HIK6-F1
#
_entry.id   AF-A0A1Y5HIK6-F1
#
_cell.length_a   1.000
_cell.length_b   1.000
_cell.length_c   1.000
_cell.angle_alpha   90.00
_cell.angle_beta   90.00
_cell.angle_gamma   90.00
#
_symmetry.space_group_name_H-M   'P 1'
#
loop_
_entity.id
_entity.type
_entity.pdbx_description
1 polymer ?
#
loop_
_entity_poly.entity_id
_entity_poly.type
_entity_poly.pdbx_seq_one_letter_code
_entity_poly.pdbx_strand_id
1 'polypeptide(L)' 'MEYPQFLVIDASSYELDGHPIAIAWSLTDGTIKSTLMRPEESWTEWDAGLEDLHGMTEELLVQSG' A
#
# COMPACT_ATOMS: atom_id res chain seq x y z
N MET A 1 11.84 12.57 19.59
CA MET A 1 11.37 11.54 18.65
C MET A 1 11.79 11.97 17.28
N GLU A 2 12.41 11.08 16.51
CA GLU A 2 12.72 11.32 15.11
C GLU A 2 11.63 10.68 14.26
N TYR A 3 11.17 11.41 13.24
CA TYR A 3 10.08 10.99 12.36
C TYR A 3 10.61 10.72 10.95
N PRO A 4 9.92 9.89 10.15
CA PRO A 4 10.25 9.74 8.74
C PRO A 4 10.20 11.10 8.04
N GLN A 5 11.21 11.40 7.22
CA GLN A 5 11.20 12.56 6.33
C GLN A 5 10.32 12.33 5.10
N PHE A 6 10.18 11.06 4.70
CA PHE A 6 9.37 10.62 3.59
C PHE A 6 8.41 9.50 4.04
N LEU A 7 7.18 9.58 3.57
CA LEU A 7 6.12 8.60 3.73
C LEU A 7 5.27 8.59 2.47
N VAL A 8 5.06 7.41 1.89
CA VAL A 8 4.09 7.20 0.81
C VAL A 8 3.24 5.97 1.13
N ILE A 9 1.96 6.07 0.79
CA ILE A 9 0.98 5.00 0.89
C ILE A 9 0.35 4.86 -0.48
N ASP A 10 0.36 3.64 -1.01
CA ASP A 10 -0.39 3.28 -2.21
C ASP A 10 -1.77 2.77 -1.81
N ALA A 11 -2.77 3.09 -2.62
CA ALA A 11 -4.17 2.73 -2.40
C ALA A 11 -4.68 1.79 -3.49
N SER A 12 -5.70 1.00 -3.16
CA SER A 12 -6.35 0.06 -4.08
C SER A 12 -7.16 0.74 -5.18
N SER A 13 -7.53 2.01 -5.00
CA SER A 13 -8.38 2.79 -5.90
C SER A 13 -8.14 4.29 -5.68
N TYR A 14 -8.54 5.12 -6.66
CA TYR A 14 -8.63 6.58 -6.50
C TYR A 14 -9.93 7.03 -5.84
N GLU A 15 -10.88 6.12 -5.64
CA GLU A 15 -12.16 6.38 -4.98
C GLU A 15 -11.99 6.57 -3.46
N LEU A 16 -13.00 7.17 -2.83
CA LEU A 16 -12.95 7.56 -1.41
C LEU A 16 -12.81 6.36 -0.45
N ASP A 17 -13.29 5.20 -0.87
CA ASP A 17 -13.24 3.93 -0.15
C ASP A 17 -12.04 3.05 -0.55
N GLY A 18 -11.12 3.57 -1.36
CA GLY A 18 -9.83 2.96 -1.62
C GLY A 18 -9.06 2.72 -0.31
N HIS A 19 -8.51 1.52 -0.18
CA HIS A 19 -7.83 1.08 1.03
C HIS A 19 -6.32 0.95 0.81
N PRO A 20 -5.50 1.06 1.86
CA PRO A 20 -4.05 1.07 1.70
C PRO A 20 -3.52 -0.33 1.36
N ILE A 21 -2.66 -0.43 0.33
CA ILE A 21 -2.13 -1.72 -0.17
C ILE A 21 -0.61 -1.86 0.05
N ALA A 22 0.12 -0.74 0.10
CA ALA A 22 1.54 -0.70 0.38
C ALA A 22 1.94 0.60 1.08
N ILE A 23 3.00 0.54 1.89
CA ILE A 23 3.53 1.69 2.62
C ILE A 23 5.06 1.68 2.55
N ALA A 24 5.65 2.85 2.30
CA ALA A 24 7.09 3.05 2.33
C ALA A 24 7.46 4.29 3.15
N TRP A 25 8.52 4.19 3.96
CA TRP A 25 8.98 5.30 4.82
C TRP A 25 10.49 5.32 5.00
N SER A 26 11.04 6.51 5.19
CA SER A 26 12.47 6.70 5.48
C SER A 26 12.80 6.47 6.95
N LEU A 27 13.92 5.80 7.23
CA LEU A 27 14.58 5.77 8.52
C LEU A 27 15.55 6.96 8.68
N THR A 28 16.03 7.14 9.89
CA THR A 28 16.90 8.27 10.27
C THR A 28 18.31 8.15 9.69
N ASP A 29 18.72 6.96 9.28
CA ASP A 29 19.97 6.69 8.54
C ASP A 29 19.82 6.88 7.02
N GLY A 30 18.64 7.32 6.56
CA GLY A 30 18.34 7.53 5.14
C GLY A 30 17.92 6.28 4.37
N THR A 31 17.91 5.10 5.01
CA THR A 31 17.36 3.88 4.38
C THR A 31 15.84 3.94 4.27
N ILE A 32 15.26 3.23 3.30
CA ILE A 32 13.81 3.13 3.13
C ILE A 32 13.36 1.74 3.55
N LYS A 33 12.29 1.67 4.35
CA LYS A 33 11.53 0.43 4.58
C LYS A 33 10.24 0.48 3.77
N SER A 34 9.79 -0.68 3.33
CA SER A 34 8.49 -0.84 2.69
C SER A 34 7.86 -2.18 3.07
N THR A 35 6.54 -2.24 3.06
CA THR A 35 5.79 -3.49 3.20
C THR A 35 4.46 -3.39 2.48
N LEU A 36 3.93 -4.55 2.08
CA LEU A 36 2.53 -4.70 1.70
C LEU A 36 1.65 -4.67 2.96
N MET A 37 0.37 -4.35 2.79
CA MET A 37 -0.63 -4.34 3.85
C MET A 37 -1.78 -5.26 3.46
N ARG A 38 -1.99 -6.30 4.26
CA ARG A 38 -3.13 -7.19 4.09
C ARG A 38 -4.45 -6.42 4.26
N PRO A 39 -5.36 -6.47 3.28
CA PRO A 39 -6.67 -5.85 3.41
C PRO A 39 -7.51 -6.51 4.50
N GLU A 40 -8.32 -5.70 5.17
CA GLU A 40 -9.40 -6.20 6.02
C GLU A 40 -10.51 -6.82 5.16
N GLU A 41 -11.18 -7.85 5.67
CA GLU A 41 -12.24 -8.58 4.91
C GLU A 41 -13.42 -7.68 4.48
N SER A 42 -13.61 -6.54 5.16
CA SER A 42 -14.68 -5.59 4.83
C SER A 42 -14.29 -4.57 3.75
N TRP A 43 -13.03 -4.51 3.36
CA TRP A 43 -12.56 -3.65 2.29
C TRP A 43 -12.72 -4.38 0.96
N THR A 44 -13.45 -3.75 0.04
CA THR A 44 -13.88 -4.40 -1.22
C THR A 44 -13.63 -3.54 -2.46
N GLU A 45 -13.23 -2.28 -2.27
CA GLU A 45 -12.91 -1.38 -3.37
C GLU A 45 -11.52 -1.70 -3.95
N TRP A 46 -11.49 -2.07 -5.22
CA TRP A 46 -10.29 -2.46 -5.96
C TRP A 46 -10.39 -1.97 -7.41
N ASP A 47 -9.46 -1.11 -7.83
CA ASP A 47 -9.38 -0.60 -9.19
C ASP A 47 -8.46 -1.48 -10.04
N ALA A 48 -9.04 -2.26 -10.97
CA ALA A 48 -8.29 -3.11 -11.89
C ALA A 48 -7.32 -2.31 -12.80
N GLY A 49 -7.58 -1.02 -13.04
CA GLY A 49 -6.64 -0.16 -13.76
C GLY A 49 -5.38 0.17 -12.95
N LEU A 50 -5.49 0.19 -11.62
CA LEU A 50 -4.36 0.33 -10.72
C LEU A 50 -3.61 -0.98 -10.51
N GLU A 51 -4.29 -2.13 -10.52
CA GLU A 51 -3.63 -3.44 -10.50
C GLU A 51 -2.56 -3.57 -11.61
N ASP A 52 -2.90 -3.19 -12.84
CA ASP A 52 -1.97 -3.20 -13.97
C ASP A 52 -0.79 -2.23 -13.75
N LEU A 53 -1.06 -1.06 -13.14
CA LEU A 53 -0.03 -0.05 -12.83
C LEU A 53 0.92 -0.54 -11.73
N HIS A 54 0.38 -1.14 -10.68
CA HIS A 54 1.13 -1.65 -9.53
C HIS A 54 1.81 -3.01 -9.83
N GLY A 55 1.34 -3.73 -10.86
CA GLY A 55 1.83 -5.07 -11.18
C GLY A 55 1.54 -6.08 -10.07
N MET A 56 0.45 -5.88 -9.32
CA MET A 56 0.08 -6.65 -8.13
C MET A 56 -1.42 -6.89 -8.13
N THR A 57 -1.82 -8.16 -8.13
CA THR A 57 -3.23 -8.55 -8.04
C THR A 57 -3.74 -8.49 -6.61
N GLU A 58 -5.05 -8.34 -6.43
CA GLU A 58 -5.70 -8.35 -5.13
C GLU A 58 -5.39 -9.64 -4.36
N GLU A 59 -5.41 -10.79 -5.04
CA GLU A 59 -5.15 -12.09 -4.42
C GLU A 59 -3.71 -12.20 -3.89
N LEU A 60 -2.73 -11.66 -4.61
CA LEU A 60 -1.34 -11.64 -4.15
C LEU A 60 -1.20 -10.78 -2.89
N LEU A 61 -1.87 -9.63 -2.87
CA LEU A 61 -1.90 -8.73 -1.72
C LEU A 61 -2.52 -9.40 -0.49
N VAL A 62 -3.66 -10.09 -0.65
CA VAL A 62 -4.31 -10.84 0.44
C VAL A 62 -3.41 -11.94 1.00
N GLN A 63 -2.57 -12.56 0.16
CA GLN A 63 -1.65 -13.64 0.57
C GLN A 63 -0.35 -13.15 1.22
N SER A 64 0.15 -11.98 0.78
CA SER A 64 1.52 -11.54 1.06
C SER A 64 1.63 -10.23 1.85
N GLY A 65 0.50 -9.56 2.10
CA GLY A 65 0.40 -8.37 2.95
C GLY A 65 0.35 -8.64 4.44
#